data_AF-A0A7W1R922-F1
#
_entry.id   AF-A0A7W1R922-F1
#
_cell.length_a   1.000
_cell.length_b   1.000
_cell.length_c   1.000
_cell.angle_alpha   90.00
_cell.angle_beta   90.00
_cell.angle_gamma   90.00
#
_symmetry.space_group_name_H-M   'P 1'
#
loop_
_entity.id
_entity.type
_entity.pdbx_description
1 polymer ?
#
loop_
_entity_poly.entity_id
_entity_poly.type
_entity_poly.pdbx_seq_one_letter_code
_entity_poly.pdbx_strand_id
1 'polypeptide(L)' 'LYRREACATRAEELIAQGERRPRALLQKIKTRWVAPRELADLDGSSHFFANINTPEDYARARERITKDEG' A
#
# COMPACT_ATOMS: atom_id res chain seq x y z
N LEU A 1 -3.82 -1.48 15.75
CA LEU A 1 -5.00 -0.63 15.45
C LEU A 1 -4.54 0.69 14.84
N TYR A 2 -5.11 1.10 13.71
CA TYR A 2 -4.89 2.43 13.13
C TYR A 2 -5.39 3.52 14.09
N ARG A 3 -4.66 4.63 14.23
CA ARG A 3 -5.10 5.80 15.02
C ARG A 3 -6.16 6.58 14.24
N ARG A 4 -7.37 6.01 14.14
CA ARG A 4 -8.47 6.46 13.29
C ARG A 4 -8.73 7.97 13.41
N GLU A 5 -8.94 8.46 14.63
CA GLU A 5 -9.30 9.87 14.86
C GLU A 5 -8.25 10.84 14.31
N ALA A 6 -6.99 10.65 14.69
CA ALA A 6 -5.88 11.50 14.24
C ALA A 6 -5.68 11.47 12.71
N CYS A 7 -5.86 10.30 12.08
CA CYS A 7 -5.79 10.19 10.63
C CYS A 7 -6.99 10.82 9.93
N ALA A 8 -8.21 10.60 10.44
CA ALA A 8 -9.45 11.06 9.85
C ALA A 8 -9.53 12.59 9.82
N THR A 9 -9.28 13.25 10.96
CA THR A 9 -9.31 14.71 11.04
C THR A 9 -8.34 15.36 10.06
N ARG A 10 -7.09 14.87 9.98
CA ARG A 10 -6.09 15.41 9.05
C ARG A 10 -6.41 15.11 7.59
N ALA A 11 -7.03 13.97 7.30
CA ALA A 11 -7.46 13.64 5.95
C ALA A 11 -8.62 14.56 5.49
N GLU A 12 -9.61 14.80 6.36
CA GLU A 12 -10.73 15.69 6.08
C GLU A 12 -10.27 17.13 5.80
N GLU A 13 -9.35 17.66 6.62
CA GLU A 13 -8.74 18.99 6.40
C GLU A 13 -8.07 19.09 5.03
N LEU A 14 -7.26 18.09 4.65
CA LEU A 14 -6.56 18.06 3.36
C LEU A 14 -7.53 17.97 2.19
N ILE A 15 -8.57 17.14 2.30
CA ILE A 15 -9.59 17.00 1.26
C ILE A 15 -10.35 18.33 1.08
N ALA A 16 -10.72 19.00 2.18
CA ALA A 16 -11.38 20.30 2.15
C ALA A 16 -10.51 21.39 1.50
N GLN A 17 -9.18 21.28 1.61
CA GLN A 17 -8.21 22.17 0.97
C GLN A 17 -7.91 21.81 -0.50
N GLY A 18 -8.56 20.77 -1.04
CA GLY A 18 -8.36 20.31 -2.41
C GLY A 18 -7.12 19.43 -2.61
N GLU A 19 -6.41 19.05 -1.55
CA GLU A 19 -5.29 18.11 -1.65
C GLU A 19 -5.82 16.69 -1.94
N ARG A 20 -5.21 16.02 -2.90
CA ARG A 20 -5.60 14.68 -3.38
C ARG A 20 -4.46 13.66 -3.33
N ARG A 21 -3.26 14.06 -2.93
CA ARG A 21 -2.08 13.19 -2.82
C ARG A 21 -2.05 12.54 -1.43
N PRO A 22 -2.15 11.21 -1.31
CA PRO A 22 -2.10 10.53 -0.01
C PRO A 22 -0.81 10.79 0.77
N ARG A 23 0.30 11.08 0.08
CA ARG A 23 1.58 11.43 0.70
C ARG A 23 1.50 12.71 1.56
N ALA A 24 0.60 13.63 1.25
CA ALA A 24 0.39 14.84 2.06
C ALA A 24 -0.10 14.48 3.47
N LEU A 25 -1.00 13.50 3.60
CA LEU A 25 -1.46 13.01 4.90
C LEU A 25 -0.31 12.42 5.72
N LEU A 26 0.54 11.61 5.09
CA LEU A 26 1.65 10.93 5.76
C LEU A 26 2.68 11.91 6.36
N GLN A 27 2.78 13.13 5.82
CA GLN A 27 3.62 14.20 6.35
C GLN A 27 2.98 14.95 7.54
N LYS A 28 1.65 14.89 7.69
CA LYS A 28 0.88 15.60 8.71
C LYS A 28 0.62 14.77 9.97
N ILE A 29 0.91 13.47 9.93
CA ILE A 29 0.72 12.55 11.04
C ILE A 29 2.03 11.83 11.40
N LYS A 30 2.09 11.25 12.60
CA LYS A 30 3.21 10.40 13.01
C LYS A 30 3.19 9.10 12.20
N THR A 31 3.97 9.07 11.13
CA THR A 31 4.09 7.91 10.23
C THR A 31 5.41 7.20 10.47
N ARG A 32 5.37 5.87 10.63
CA ARG A 32 6.55 5.00 10.57
C ARG A 32 6.61 4.36 9.19
N TRP A 33 7.75 4.51 8.52
CA TRP A 33 8.03 3.82 7.27
C TRP A 33 8.59 2.43 7.56
N VAL A 34 8.04 1.41 6.90
CA VAL A 34 8.49 0.02 7.00
C VAL A 34 9.16 -0.34 5.67
N ALA A 35 10.39 -0.82 5.74
CA ALA A 35 11.14 -1.27 4.58
C ALA A 35 10.72 -2.70 4.19
N PRO A 36 10.79 -3.08 2.90
CA PRO A 36 10.42 -4.42 2.45
C PRO A 36 11.17 -5.55 3.18
N ARG A 37 12.44 -5.33 3.55
CA ARG A 37 13.26 -6.29 4.31
C ARG A 37 12.68 -6.65 5.68
N GLU A 38 11.85 -5.79 6.26
CA GLU A 38 11.19 -6.04 7.55
C GLU A 38 10.01 -7.00 7.43
N LEU A 39 9.65 -7.41 6.21
CA LEU A 39 8.57 -8.35 5.90
C LEU A 39 9.08 -9.61 5.16
N ALA A 40 10.40 -9.71 4.95
CA ALA A 40 11.00 -10.70 4.05
C ALA A 40 10.92 -12.15 4.57
N ASP A 41 10.64 -12.33 5.85
CA ASP A 41 10.44 -13.61 6.52
C ASP A 41 9.02 -14.17 6.36
N LEU A 42 8.09 -13.37 5.81
CA LEU A 42 6.73 -13.81 5.53
C LEU A 42 6.66 -14.53 4.18
N ASP A 43 5.97 -15.67 4.15
CA ASP A 43 5.77 -16.45 2.92
C ASP A 43 5.11 -15.59 1.83
N GLY A 44 5.70 -15.61 0.64
CA GLY A 44 5.21 -14.83 -0.51
C GLY A 44 5.39 -13.31 -0.39
N SER A 45 6.18 -12.82 0.57
CA SER A 45 6.41 -11.38 0.79
C SER A 45 6.92 -10.61 -0.44
N SER A 46 7.63 -11.29 -1.35
CA SER A 46 8.03 -10.77 -2.67
C SER A 46 6.86 -10.30 -3.54
N HIS A 47 5.64 -10.74 -3.24
CA HIS A 47 4.44 -10.45 -4.02
C HIS A 47 3.44 -9.52 -3.32
N PHE A 48 3.60 -9.23 -2.02
CA PHE A 48 2.62 -8.47 -1.22
C PHE A 48 2.26 -7.09 -1.80
N PHE A 49 3.22 -6.44 -2.47
CA PHE A 49 3.04 -5.09 -3.02
C PHE A 49 2.93 -5.06 -4.55
N ALA A 50 2.70 -6.21 -5.19
CA ALA A 50 2.47 -6.26 -6.63
C ALA A 50 1.11 -5.64 -6.97
N ASN A 51 1.12 -4.50 -7.67
CA ASN A 51 -0.10 -3.81 -8.08
C ASN A 51 -0.52 -4.23 -9.49
N ILE A 52 -1.84 -4.31 -9.74
CA ILE A 52 -2.42 -4.65 -11.04
C ILE A 52 -3.11 -3.39 -11.57
N ASN A 53 -2.45 -2.69 -12.49
CA ASN A 53 -3.00 -1.48 -13.11
C ASN A 53 -3.36 -1.70 -14.58
N THR A 54 -2.69 -2.64 -15.25
CA THR A 54 -2.91 -2.93 -16.67
C THR A 54 -3.33 -4.39 -16.90
N PRO A 55 -3.92 -4.71 -18.07
CA PRO A 55 -4.20 -6.09 -18.45
C PRO A 55 -2.94 -6.98 -18.44
N GLU A 56 -1.78 -6.43 -18.79
CA GLU A 56 -0.50 -7.16 -18.78
C GLU A 56 -0.02 -7.46 -17.35
N ASP A 57 -0.28 -6.58 -16.37
CA ASP A 57 -0.03 -6.88 -14.96
C ASP A 57 -0.85 -8.10 -14.53
N TYR A 58 -2.12 -8.14 -14.96
CA TYR A 58 -3.03 -9.24 -14.65
C TYR A 58 -2.58 -10.55 -15.29
N ALA A 59 -2.17 -10.53 -16.57
CA ALA A 59 -1.62 -11.71 -17.24
C ALA A 59 -0.37 -12.25 -16.52
N ARG A 60 0.57 -11.36 -16.14
CA ARG A 60 1.74 -11.74 -15.34
C ARG A 60 1.39 -12.30 -13.97
N ALA A 61 0.37 -11.74 -13.30
CA ALA A 61 -0.09 -12.26 -12.01
C ALA A 61 -0.66 -13.67 -12.15
N ARG A 62 -1.44 -13.93 -13.21
CA ARG A 62 -1.97 -15.27 -13.52
C ARG A 62 -0.88 -16.30 -13.76
N GLU A 63 0.15 -15.96 -14.52
CA GLU A 63 1.28 -16.86 -14.77
C GLU A 63 2.05 -17.26 -13.50
N ARG A 64 2.07 -16.39 -12.47
CA ARG A 64 2.73 -16.66 -11.19
C ARG A 64 1.93 -17.64 -10.34
N ILE A 65 0.62 -17.44 -10.22
CA ILE A 65 -0.28 -18.34 -9.48
C ILE A 65 -0.17 -19.78 -10.02
N THR A 66 -0.14 -19.93 -11.35
CA THR A 66 -0.02 -21.26 -11.99
C THR A 66 1.35 -21.92 -11.79
N LYS A 67 2.40 -21.17 -11.46
CA LYS A 67 3.76 -21.69 -11.21
C LYS A 67 4.01 -22.06 -9.75
N ASP A 68 3.34 -21.38 -8.81
CA ASP A 68 3.48 -21.63 -7.37
C ASP A 68 2.63 -22.83 -6.88
N GLU A 69 1.65 -23.27 -7.69
CA GLU A 69 0.82 -24.48 -7.43
C GLU A 69 1.39 -25.78 -8.04
N GLY A 70 2.60 -25.73 -8.64
CA GLY A 70 3.24 -26.84 -9.35
C GLY A 70 4.44 -27.45 -8.64
#